data_AF-A0A397BDE7-F1
#
_entry.id   AF-A0A397BDE7-F1
#
_cell.length_a   1.000
_cell.length_b   1.000
_cell.length_c   1.000
_cell.angle_alpha   90.00
_cell.angle_beta   90.00
_cell.angle_gamma   90.00
#
_symmetry.space_group_name_H-M   'P 1'
#
loop_
_entity.id
_entity.type
_entity.pdbx_description
1 polymer ?
#
loop_
_entity_poly.entity_id
_entity_poly.type
_entity_poly.pdbx_seq_one_letter_code
_entity_poly.pdbx_strand_id
1 'polypeptide(L)'
;MCCDFFYPRLGGVEMHIWSLSQCLIRRGHKVIVITHQTDGPNKRQGIRYMTNNLKVYYLPLVPMVDNVTLPTFAGGFGLFRTVLIRERIQIVHGHQATSAFMHECILQAKTMGYKAIYTDHSLFGFADAASIHLNKVMKFTLSDIDHAICVSHTCKENLVLRASLDPSIVSTIPNAVDASKFTPSSSATPSPPLDPLRDPITVVIISRLVYRKGIDLVGK
;
A
#
# COMPACT_ATOMS: atom_id res chain seq x y z
N MET A 1 6.76 7.39 4.23
CA MET A 1 6.02 6.20 3.77
C MET A 1 6.97 5.01 3.73
N CYS A 2 6.57 3.85 4.25
CA CYS A 2 7.36 2.62 4.28
C CYS A 2 6.55 1.45 3.71
N CYS A 3 7.07 0.79 2.67
CA CYS A 3 6.45 -0.38 2.05
C CYS A 3 7.45 -1.10 1.14
N ASP A 4 7.31 -2.42 1.03
CA ASP A 4 7.97 -3.22 -0.02
C ASP A 4 7.44 -2.85 -1.41
N PHE A 5 6.15 -2.53 -1.50
CA PHE A 5 5.50 -2.23 -2.76
C PHE A 5 5.65 -0.74 -3.09
N PHE A 6 6.60 -0.44 -3.97
CA PHE A 6 6.73 0.89 -4.56
C PHE A 6 7.31 0.82 -5.98
N TYR A 7 7.41 1.97 -6.65
CA TYR A 7 8.01 2.06 -7.98
C TYR A 7 9.41 1.42 -8.03
N PRO A 8 9.75 0.73 -9.13
CA PRO A 8 9.13 0.77 -10.45
C PRO A 8 7.94 -0.19 -10.62
N ARG A 9 7.60 -1.00 -9.62
CA ARG A 9 6.43 -1.88 -9.69
C ARG A 9 5.16 -1.06 -9.81
N LEU A 10 4.22 -1.55 -10.62
CA LEU A 10 2.91 -0.93 -10.83
C LEU A 10 1.83 -1.75 -10.14
N GLY A 11 1.02 -1.09 -9.33
CA GLY A 11 -0.11 -1.67 -8.63
C GLY A 11 -0.87 -0.62 -7.84
N GLY A 12 -1.98 -1.04 -7.21
CA GLY A 12 -2.85 -0.11 -6.49
C GLY A 12 -2.19 0.53 -5.27
N VAL A 13 -1.36 -0.24 -4.54
CA VAL A 13 -0.67 0.24 -3.33
C VAL A 13 0.44 1.22 -3.72
N GLU A 14 1.23 0.87 -4.74
CA GLU A 14 2.33 1.68 -5.26
C GLU A 14 1.84 3.05 -5.75
N MET A 15 0.78 3.05 -6.55
CA MET A 15 0.11 4.26 -7.05
C MET A 15 -0.48 5.08 -5.91
N HIS A 16 -1.10 4.43 -4.92
CA HIS A 16 -1.66 5.10 -3.75
C HIS A 16 -0.57 5.83 -2.95
N ILE A 17 0.52 5.13 -2.59
CA ILE A 17 1.62 5.71 -1.81
C ILE A 17 2.20 6.91 -2.55
N TRP A 18 2.43 6.78 -3.85
CA TRP A 18 2.93 7.88 -4.67
C TRP A 18 1.95 9.05 -4.70
N SER A 19 0.68 8.82 -5.06
CA SER A 19 -0.34 9.87 -5.18
C SER A 19 -0.56 10.60 -3.86
N LEU A 20 -0.69 9.86 -2.75
CA LEU A 20 -0.80 10.42 -1.40
C LEU A 20 0.41 11.29 -1.07
N SER A 21 1.62 10.82 -1.38
CA SER A 21 2.85 11.59 -1.18
C SER A 21 2.84 12.90 -1.98
N GLN A 22 2.38 12.88 -3.23
CA GLN A 22 2.27 14.09 -4.05
C GLN A 22 1.27 15.09 -3.45
N CYS A 23 0.13 14.62 -2.97
CA CYS A 23 -0.89 15.46 -2.35
C CYS A 23 -0.42 16.07 -1.02
N LEU A 24 0.31 15.32 -0.21
CA LEU A 24 0.89 15.80 1.05
C LEU A 24 2.02 16.83 0.80
N ILE A 25 2.87 16.60 -0.21
CA ILE A 25 3.89 17.57 -0.64
C ILE A 25 3.24 18.87 -1.08
N ARG A 26 2.16 18.80 -1.89
CA ARG A 26 1.40 19.99 -2.31
C ARG A 26 0.76 20.75 -1.14
N ARG A 27 0.50 20.08 -0.02
CA ARG A 27 0.02 20.69 1.24
C ARG A 27 1.14 21.24 2.12
N GLY A 28 2.39 21.22 1.65
CA GLY A 28 3.55 21.76 2.37
C GLY A 28 4.25 20.77 3.30
N HIS A 29 3.86 19.49 3.30
CA HIS A 29 4.53 18.47 4.12
C HIS A 29 5.77 17.93 3.42
N LYS A 30 6.85 17.73 4.18
CA LYS A 30 7.99 16.95 3.71
C LYS A 30 7.65 15.45 3.72
N VAL A 31 7.64 14.84 2.55
CA VAL A 31 7.39 13.40 2.41
C VAL A 31 8.59 12.70 1.77
N ILE A 32 8.98 11.58 2.37
CA ILE A 32 9.93 10.63 1.78
C ILE A 32 9.29 9.24 1.70
N VAL A 33 9.79 8.43 0.78
CA VAL A 33 9.48 6.99 0.71
C VAL A 33 10.74 6.21 1.07
N ILE A 34 10.59 5.13 1.82
CA ILE A 34 11.64 4.15 2.09
C ILE A 34 11.11 2.79 1.62
N THR A 35 11.92 2.08 0.83
CA THR A 35 11.59 0.78 0.24
C THR A 35 12.87 -0.01 0.00
N HIS A 36 12.77 -1.26 -0.46
CA HIS A 36 13.93 -2.08 -0.80
C HIS A 36 14.42 -1.79 -2.24
N GLN A 37 15.70 -2.04 -2.49
CA GLN A 37 16.27 -1.97 -3.83
C GLN A 37 15.58 -2.99 -4.75
N THR A 38 15.42 -2.63 -6.01
CA THR A 38 14.84 -3.52 -7.01
C THR A 38 15.90 -4.00 -7.97
N ASP A 39 15.81 -5.26 -8.41
CA ASP A 39 16.71 -5.84 -9.39
C ASP A 39 16.10 -5.87 -10.80
N GLY A 40 16.89 -6.31 -11.79
CA GLY A 40 16.46 -6.46 -13.18
C GLY A 40 16.53 -5.16 -14.00
N PRO A 41 15.80 -5.09 -15.14
CA PRO A 41 15.91 -4.00 -16.11
C PRO A 41 15.57 -2.62 -15.53
N ASN A 42 14.73 -2.58 -14.50
CA ASN A 42 14.31 -1.35 -13.82
C ASN A 42 15.00 -1.19 -12.46
N LYS A 43 16.29 -1.55 -12.36
CA LYS A 43 17.05 -1.50 -11.11
C LYS A 43 16.97 -0.12 -10.42
N ARG A 44 16.57 -0.10 -9.15
CA ARG A 44 16.57 1.10 -8.29
C ARG A 44 17.35 0.81 -7.01
N GLN A 45 18.31 1.67 -6.69
CA GLN A 45 19.17 1.53 -5.49
C GLN A 45 19.58 2.90 -4.95
N GLY A 46 19.80 3.02 -3.65
CA GLY A 46 20.20 4.28 -3.01
C GLY A 46 19.10 5.35 -3.08
N ILE A 47 19.49 6.62 -3.21
CA ILE A 47 18.54 7.73 -3.20
C ILE A 47 18.10 8.06 -4.64
N ARG A 48 16.81 8.20 -4.85
CA ARG A 48 16.20 8.69 -6.10
C ARG A 48 15.19 9.79 -5.81
N TYR A 49 14.93 10.60 -6.82
CA TYR A 49 13.89 11.62 -6.77
C TYR A 49 12.85 11.33 -7.84
N MET A 50 11.59 11.49 -7.47
CA MET A 50 10.45 11.40 -8.36
C MET A 50 9.78 12.77 -8.49
N THR A 51 8.66 12.83 -9.21
CA THR A 51 7.84 14.04 -9.40
C THR A 51 7.63 14.81 -8.10
N ASN A 52 7.65 16.14 -8.20
CA ASN A 52 7.55 17.10 -7.09
C ASN A 52 8.59 16.86 -5.99
N ASN A 53 9.82 16.48 -6.37
CA ASN A 53 10.95 16.25 -5.47
C ASN A 53 10.71 15.19 -4.38
N LEU A 54 9.80 14.24 -4.63
CA LEU A 54 9.60 13.11 -3.72
C LEU A 54 10.88 12.28 -3.65
N LYS A 55 11.57 12.35 -2.51
CA LYS A 55 12.79 11.60 -2.25
C LYS A 55 12.45 10.17 -1.85
N VAL A 56 13.10 9.21 -2.49
CA VAL A 56 12.89 7.78 -2.30
C VAL A 56 14.21 7.11 -1.93
N TYR A 57 14.21 6.41 -0.81
CA TYR A 57 15.33 5.60 -0.33
C TYR A 57 15.09 4.14 -0.71
N TYR A 58 15.92 3.62 -1.60
CA TYR A 58 16.00 2.21 -1.95
C TYR A 58 17.14 1.57 -1.14
N LEU A 59 16.79 0.93 -0.03
CA LEU A 59 17.74 0.28 0.87
C LEU A 59 18.26 -1.04 0.26
N PRO A 60 19.51 -1.45 0.54
CA PRO A 60 20.11 -2.67 0.01
C PRO A 60 19.57 -3.93 0.71
N LEU A 61 18.24 -4.08 0.73
CA LEU A 61 17.53 -5.22 1.28
C LEU A 61 17.15 -6.16 0.14
N VAL A 62 17.33 -7.46 0.36
CA VAL A 62 17.08 -8.49 -0.65
C VAL A 62 15.62 -8.93 -0.59
N PRO A 63 14.85 -8.81 -1.69
CA PRO A 63 13.52 -9.40 -1.79
C PRO A 63 13.59 -10.92 -1.87
N MET A 64 12.56 -11.59 -1.35
CA MET A 64 12.32 -13.02 -1.51
C MET A 64 11.18 -13.26 -2.51
N VAL A 65 10.02 -13.72 -2.07
CA VAL A 65 8.85 -13.99 -2.90
C VAL A 65 8.06 -12.71 -3.15
N ASP A 66 7.53 -12.53 -4.36
CA ASP A 66 6.65 -11.44 -4.75
C ASP A 66 7.18 -10.01 -4.48
N ASN A 67 8.50 -9.82 -4.51
CA ASN A 67 9.16 -8.56 -4.14
C ASN A 67 8.81 -8.09 -2.71
N VAL A 68 8.79 -9.03 -1.76
CA VAL A 68 8.74 -8.72 -0.33
C VAL A 68 10.11 -9.02 0.27
N THR A 69 10.70 -8.12 1.06
CA THR A 69 11.99 -8.37 1.71
C THR A 69 11.95 -9.57 2.64
N LEU A 70 13.06 -10.29 2.75
CA LEU A 70 13.26 -11.25 3.84
C LEU A 70 13.06 -10.55 5.20
N PRO A 71 12.29 -11.12 6.16
CA PRO A 71 12.11 -10.54 7.49
C PRO A 71 13.41 -10.74 8.28
N THR A 72 14.29 -9.75 8.21
CA THR A 72 15.58 -9.73 8.91
C THR A 72 15.48 -9.19 10.33
N PHE A 73 14.33 -8.58 10.68
CA PHE A 73 14.01 -7.86 11.93
C PHE A 73 14.90 -6.64 12.23
N ALA A 74 16.22 -6.77 12.08
CA ALA A 74 17.21 -5.74 12.40
C ALA A 74 18.14 -5.40 11.23
N GLY A 75 18.16 -6.18 10.15
CA GLY A 75 19.12 -6.00 9.04
C GLY A 75 19.06 -4.62 8.39
N GLY A 76 17.86 -4.03 8.29
CA GLY A 76 17.65 -2.67 7.78
C GLY A 76 17.78 -1.54 8.81
N PHE A 77 17.90 -1.85 10.11
CA PHE A 77 17.64 -0.86 11.18
C PHE A 77 18.62 0.31 11.17
N GLY A 78 19.93 0.05 11.00
CA GLY A 78 20.95 1.10 11.01
C GLY A 78 20.73 2.14 9.91
N LEU A 79 20.39 1.68 8.70
CA LEU A 79 20.07 2.55 7.58
C LEU A 79 18.74 3.26 7.78
N PHE A 80 17.69 2.54 8.21
CA PHE A 80 16.38 3.12 8.50
C PHE A 80 16.48 4.26 9.53
N ARG A 81 17.13 3.99 10.68
CA ARG A 81 17.43 4.98 11.71
C ARG A 81 18.16 6.20 11.16
N THR A 82 19.19 5.99 10.35
CA THR A 82 19.98 7.08 9.75
C THR A 82 19.11 7.96 8.86
N VAL A 83 18.23 7.35 8.05
CA VAL A 83 17.28 8.07 7.20
C VAL A 83 16.31 8.90 8.06
N LEU A 84 15.70 8.31 9.09
CA LEU A 84 14.74 9.03 9.94
C LEU A 84 15.36 10.27 10.60
N ILE A 85 16.56 10.12 11.18
CA ILE A 85 17.26 11.22 11.86
C ILE A 85 17.68 12.30 10.85
N ARG A 86 18.33 11.90 9.75
CA ARG A 86 18.79 12.84 8.71
C ARG A 86 17.64 13.63 8.11
N GLU A 87 16.52 12.97 7.87
CA GLU A 87 15.36 13.60 7.25
C GLU A 87 14.44 14.29 8.26
N ARG A 88 14.74 14.23 9.56
CA ARG A 88 13.95 14.80 10.67
C ARG A 88 12.49 14.34 10.61
N ILE A 89 12.30 13.03 10.45
CA ILE A 89 10.96 12.44 10.34
C ILE A 89 10.22 12.59 11.67
N GLN A 90 8.92 12.85 11.60
CA GLN A 90 8.05 12.96 12.77
C GLN A 90 7.05 11.79 12.84
N ILE A 91 6.65 11.29 11.68
CA ILE A 91 5.65 10.22 11.54
C ILE A 91 6.17 9.17 10.55
N VAL A 92 6.17 7.91 10.97
CA VAL A 92 6.40 6.77 10.09
C VAL A 92 5.05 6.21 9.67
N HIS A 93 4.82 6.14 8.36
CA HIS A 93 3.55 5.67 7.80
C HIS A 93 3.78 4.40 6.98
N GLY A 94 3.36 3.27 7.53
CA GLY A 94 3.46 1.94 6.93
C GLY A 94 2.24 1.60 6.07
N HIS A 95 2.44 0.89 4.97
CA HIS A 95 1.37 0.42 4.10
C HIS A 95 1.42 -1.07 3.81
N GLN A 96 0.24 -1.68 3.65
CA GLN A 96 0.01 -3.05 3.17
C GLN A 96 0.49 -4.16 4.10
N ALA A 97 -0.43 -5.01 4.58
CA ALA A 97 -0.16 -6.06 5.56
C ALA A 97 0.93 -7.06 5.14
N THR A 98 1.07 -7.34 3.84
CA THR A 98 2.04 -8.32 3.31
C THR A 98 3.46 -7.78 3.16
N SER A 99 3.71 -6.52 3.51
CA SER A 99 5.04 -5.93 3.45
C SER A 99 5.83 -6.27 4.72
N ALA A 100 6.79 -7.19 4.63
CA ALA A 100 7.71 -7.49 5.73
C ALA A 100 8.54 -6.25 6.13
N PHE A 101 9.00 -5.47 5.15
CA PHE A 101 9.74 -4.24 5.40
C PHE A 101 8.93 -3.21 6.18
N MET A 102 7.63 -3.08 5.88
CA MET A 102 6.73 -2.19 6.61
C MET A 102 6.64 -2.59 8.09
N HIS A 103 6.49 -3.89 8.37
CA HIS A 103 6.43 -4.39 9.75
C HIS A 103 7.69 -4.03 10.54
N GLU A 104 8.86 -4.26 9.93
CA GLU A 104 10.14 -3.87 10.53
C GLU A 104 10.22 -2.36 10.75
N CYS A 105 9.82 -1.54 9.78
CA CYS A 105 9.83 -0.09 9.91
C CYS A 105 8.95 0.40 11.06
N ILE A 106 7.75 -0.16 11.24
CA ILE A 106 6.85 0.22 12.34
C ILE A 106 7.46 -0.17 13.68
N LEU A 107 7.91 -1.42 13.83
CA LEU A 107 8.53 -1.89 15.07
C LEU A 107 9.76 -1.06 15.46
N GLN A 108 10.62 -0.78 14.49
CA GLN A 108 11.84 0.01 14.68
C GLN A 108 11.50 1.48 14.99
N ALA A 109 10.51 2.06 14.33
CA ALA A 109 10.05 3.43 14.59
C ALA A 109 9.51 3.58 16.02
N LYS A 110 8.68 2.63 16.46
CA LYS A 110 8.12 2.60 17.82
C LYS A 110 9.21 2.40 18.88
N THR A 111 10.17 1.51 18.64
CA THR A 111 11.36 1.34 19.49
C THR A 111 12.16 2.65 19.64
N MET A 112 12.17 3.49 18.60
CA MET A 112 12.85 4.78 18.61
C MET A 112 11.99 5.95 19.15
N GLY A 113 10.74 5.69 19.57
CA GLY A 113 9.82 6.71 20.09
C GLY A 113 9.12 7.57 19.02
N TYR A 114 9.14 7.18 17.75
CA TYR A 114 8.39 7.89 16.71
C TYR A 114 6.90 7.56 16.76
N LYS A 115 6.09 8.50 16.27
CA LYS A 115 4.69 8.24 15.95
C LYS A 115 4.59 7.37 14.72
N ALA A 116 3.76 6.33 14.78
CA ALA A 116 3.60 5.39 13.68
C ALA A 116 2.12 5.22 13.31
N ILE A 117 1.84 5.33 12.01
CA ILE A 117 0.52 5.12 11.42
C ILE A 117 0.60 3.97 10.42
N TYR A 118 -0.45 3.16 10.35
CA TYR A 118 -0.56 2.08 9.39
C TYR A 118 -1.76 2.27 8.47
N THR A 119 -1.64 1.99 7.17
CA THR A 119 -2.78 1.88 6.26
C THR A 119 -2.89 0.49 5.65
N ASP A 120 -4.02 -0.16 5.86
CA ASP A 120 -4.35 -1.44 5.20
C ASP A 120 -5.07 -1.20 3.87
N HIS A 121 -4.71 -2.02 2.89
CA HIS A 121 -5.27 -2.00 1.54
C HIS A 121 -5.90 -3.34 1.13
N SER A 122 -5.89 -4.35 2.01
CA SER A 122 -6.22 -5.71 1.64
C SER A 122 -7.10 -6.41 2.68
N LEU A 123 -8.15 -7.06 2.20
CA LEU A 123 -8.90 -8.05 2.98
C LEU A 123 -8.14 -9.38 2.96
N PHE A 124 -8.05 -10.04 4.10
CA PHE A 124 -7.59 -11.42 4.19
C PHE A 124 -8.55 -12.27 5.01
N GLY A 125 -8.52 -13.57 4.76
CA GLY A 125 -9.28 -14.55 5.49
C GLY A 125 -8.70 -14.85 6.88
N PHE A 126 -9.33 -15.81 7.55
CA PHE A 126 -8.92 -16.28 8.88
C PHE A 126 -8.56 -17.78 8.89
N ALA A 127 -8.85 -18.50 7.82
CA ALA A 127 -8.88 -19.97 7.85
C ALA A 127 -7.62 -20.63 7.28
N ASP A 128 -6.94 -20.03 6.31
CA ASP A 128 -5.74 -20.63 5.73
C ASP A 128 -4.47 -20.29 6.55
N ALA A 129 -3.49 -21.19 6.50
CA ALA A 129 -2.27 -21.07 7.29
C ALA A 129 -1.52 -19.76 7.02
N ALA A 130 -1.44 -19.30 5.78
CA ALA A 130 -0.74 -18.06 5.44
C ALA A 130 -1.46 -16.84 6.06
N SER A 131 -2.79 -16.79 5.97
CA SER A 131 -3.60 -15.77 6.63
C SER A 131 -3.45 -15.79 8.15
N ILE A 132 -3.44 -16.97 8.79
CA ILE A 132 -3.24 -17.09 10.25
C ILE A 132 -1.88 -16.51 10.66
N HIS A 133 -0.81 -16.85 9.94
CA HIS A 133 0.53 -16.33 10.23
C HIS A 133 0.58 -14.81 10.04
N LEU A 134 0.03 -14.31 8.93
CA LEU A 134 -0.03 -12.88 8.65
C LEU A 134 -0.80 -12.12 9.74
N ASN A 135 -1.91 -12.67 10.22
CA ASN A 135 -2.72 -12.05 11.28
C ASN A 135 -1.97 -11.97 12.61
N LYS A 136 -1.20 -13.00 12.96
CA LYS A 136 -0.33 -12.97 14.16
C LYS A 136 0.75 -11.89 14.06
N VAL A 137 1.42 -11.79 12.91
CA VAL A 137 2.42 -10.75 12.65
C VAL A 137 1.79 -9.35 12.73
N MET A 138 0.64 -9.16 12.09
CA MET A 138 -0.11 -7.91 12.14
C MET A 138 -0.50 -7.52 13.58
N LYS A 139 -1.05 -8.45 14.36
CA LYS A 139 -1.41 -8.21 15.76
C LYS A 139 -0.19 -7.81 16.60
N PHE A 140 0.96 -8.44 16.36
CA PHE A 140 2.20 -8.07 17.03
C PHE A 140 2.68 -6.67 16.63
N THR A 141 2.85 -6.42 15.33
CA THR A 141 3.36 -5.12 14.81
C THR A 141 2.48 -3.95 15.21
N LEU A 142 1.16 -4.13 15.18
CA LEU A 142 0.21 -3.05 15.44
C LEU A 142 -0.19 -2.91 16.91
N SER A 143 0.37 -3.72 17.82
CA SER A 143 0.03 -3.68 19.25
C SER A 143 0.31 -2.32 19.91
N ASP A 144 1.28 -1.56 19.41
CA ASP A 144 1.66 -0.22 19.88
C ASP A 144 1.51 0.85 18.77
N ILE A 145 0.64 0.62 17.77
CA ILE A 145 0.40 1.60 16.71
C ILE A 145 -0.33 2.84 17.27
N ASP A 146 0.05 4.04 16.82
CA ASP A 146 -0.64 5.26 17.26
C ASP A 146 -1.99 5.43 16.55
N HIS A 147 -2.09 5.00 15.28
CA HIS A 147 -3.35 5.01 14.53
C HIS A 147 -3.30 4.06 13.34
N ALA A 148 -4.45 3.52 12.95
CA ALA A 148 -4.60 2.77 11.71
C ALA A 148 -5.66 3.38 10.79
N ILE A 149 -5.46 3.22 9.49
CA ILE A 149 -6.36 3.69 8.44
C ILE A 149 -6.74 2.49 7.57
N CYS A 150 -8.01 2.34 7.30
CA CYS A 150 -8.53 1.34 6.38
C CYS A 150 -9.19 2.03 5.19
N VAL A 151 -8.97 1.51 3.99
CA VAL A 151 -9.49 2.13 2.76
C VAL A 151 -11.00 1.92 2.54
N SER A 152 -11.68 1.19 3.42
CA SER A 152 -13.14 1.01 3.45
C SER A 152 -13.63 0.58 4.83
N HIS A 153 -14.94 0.63 5.07
CA HIS A 153 -15.54 0.14 6.31
C HIS A 153 -15.36 -1.37 6.49
N THR A 154 -15.54 -2.14 5.41
CA THR A 154 -15.27 -3.59 5.41
C THR A 154 -13.80 -3.90 5.74
N CYS A 155 -12.86 -3.08 5.24
CA CYS A 155 -11.45 -3.21 5.59
C CYS A 155 -11.19 -2.90 7.07
N LYS A 156 -11.89 -1.90 7.63
CA LYS A 156 -11.82 -1.58 9.07
C LYS A 156 -12.29 -2.75 9.93
N GLU A 157 -13.45 -3.32 9.63
CA GLU A 157 -13.98 -4.49 10.35
C GLU A 157 -13.00 -5.68 10.27
N ASN A 158 -12.47 -5.97 9.08
CA ASN A 158 -11.51 -7.05 8.88
C ASN A 158 -10.20 -6.81 9.67
N LEU A 159 -9.64 -5.60 9.61
CA LEU A 159 -8.38 -5.28 10.29
C LEU A 159 -8.53 -5.32 11.81
N VAL A 160 -9.60 -4.72 12.36
CA VAL A 160 -9.90 -4.71 13.80
C VAL A 160 -9.91 -6.14 14.35
N LEU A 161 -10.57 -7.06 13.65
CA LEU A 161 -10.62 -8.47 14.05
C LEU A 161 -9.25 -9.16 13.93
N ARG A 162 -8.55 -8.96 12.81
CA ARG A 162 -7.28 -9.66 12.52
C ARG A 162 -6.12 -9.21 13.38
N ALA A 163 -6.05 -7.92 13.71
CA ALA A 163 -5.01 -7.33 14.52
C ALA A 163 -5.43 -7.10 15.98
N SER A 164 -6.68 -7.39 16.35
CA SER A 164 -7.23 -7.15 17.69
C SER A 164 -7.06 -5.69 18.16
N LEU A 165 -7.32 -4.74 17.27
CA LEU A 165 -7.18 -3.30 17.55
C LEU A 165 -8.46 -2.73 18.16
N ASP A 166 -8.32 -1.70 18.99
CA ASP A 166 -9.45 -0.88 19.42
C ASP A 166 -10.05 -0.13 18.20
N PRO A 167 -11.35 -0.28 17.89
CA PRO A 167 -11.97 0.41 16.76
C PRO A 167 -11.87 1.95 16.80
N SER A 168 -11.63 2.56 17.97
CA SER A 168 -11.48 4.00 18.15
C SER A 168 -10.18 4.55 17.56
N ILE A 169 -9.12 3.73 17.50
CA ILE A 169 -7.82 4.10 16.89
C ILE A 169 -7.74 3.71 15.40
N VAL A 170 -8.86 3.33 14.79
CA VAL A 170 -8.93 2.94 13.37
C VAL A 170 -9.90 3.84 12.63
N SER A 171 -9.42 4.58 11.63
CA SER A 171 -10.27 5.38 10.74
C SER A 171 -10.50 4.71 9.40
N THR A 172 -11.64 5.01 8.78
CA THR A 172 -11.89 4.64 7.39
C THR A 172 -11.67 5.87 6.50
N ILE A 173 -10.72 5.78 5.57
CA ILE A 173 -10.42 6.84 4.60
C ILE A 173 -10.36 6.21 3.20
N PRO A 174 -11.40 6.35 2.37
CA PRO A 174 -11.43 5.77 1.04
C PRO A 174 -10.31 6.28 0.13
N ASN A 175 -9.85 5.40 -0.77
CA ASN A 175 -8.95 5.80 -1.83
C ASN A 175 -9.66 6.75 -2.80
N ALA A 176 -8.97 7.82 -3.19
CA ALA A 176 -9.44 8.75 -4.22
C ALA A 176 -8.81 8.44 -5.57
N VAL A 177 -9.52 8.80 -6.64
CA VAL A 177 -9.02 8.77 -8.02
C VAL A 177 -8.93 10.19 -8.56
N ASP A 178 -7.98 10.41 -9.47
CA ASP A 178 -7.82 11.68 -10.17
C ASP A 178 -8.84 11.77 -11.31
N ALA A 179 -9.96 12.44 -11.06
CA ALA A 179 -11.07 12.52 -12.00
C ALA A 179 -10.69 13.12 -13.36
N SER A 180 -9.65 13.96 -13.44
CA SER A 180 -9.22 14.54 -14.72
C SER A 180 -8.63 13.49 -15.67
N LYS A 181 -8.13 12.37 -15.14
CA LYS A 181 -7.62 11.23 -15.92
C LYS A 181 -8.71 10.25 -16.36
N PHE A 182 -9.91 10.37 -15.79
CA PHE A 182 -11.05 9.50 -16.07
C PHE A 182 -12.22 10.34 -16.61
N THR A 183 -11.93 11.15 -17.61
CA THR A 183 -12.94 11.93 -18.32
C THR A 183 -13.42 11.18 -19.56
N PRO A 184 -14.74 11.02 -19.77
CA PRO A 184 -15.24 10.44 -21.00
C PRO A 184 -14.88 11.34 -22.19
N SER A 185 -14.59 10.73 -23.35
CA SER A 185 -14.31 11.49 -24.57
C SER A 185 -15.54 12.31 -24.96
N SER A 186 -15.36 13.60 -25.26
CA SER A 186 -16.42 14.47 -25.76
C SER A 186 -16.97 14.03 -27.12
N SER A 187 -16.21 13.26 -27.89
CA SER A 187 -16.64 12.68 -29.17
C SER A 187 -17.43 11.39 -29.06
N ALA A 188 -17.46 10.77 -27.87
CA ALA A 188 -18.16 9.53 -27.61
C ALA A 188 -19.45 9.84 -26.84
N THR A 189 -20.44 10.42 -27.52
CA THR A 189 -21.82 10.28 -27.05
C THR A 189 -22.19 8.81 -27.23
N PRO A 190 -22.38 8.02 -26.15
CA PRO A 190 -22.91 6.68 -26.32
C PRO A 190 -24.26 6.82 -27.01
N SER A 191 -24.36 6.35 -28.25
CA SER A 191 -25.63 6.25 -28.93
C SER A 191 -26.50 5.32 -28.09
N PRO A 192 -27.69 5.76 -27.65
CA PRO A 192 -28.60 4.88 -26.95
C PRO A 192 -28.88 3.66 -27.84
N PRO A 193 -29.10 2.48 -27.25
CA PRO A 193 -29.48 1.31 -28.03
C PRO A 193 -30.68 1.65 -28.92
N LEU A 194 -30.56 1.32 -30.22
CA LEU A 194 -31.62 1.45 -31.23
C LEU A 194 -32.81 0.55 -30.90
N ASP A 195 -32.55 -0.62 -30.29
CA ASP A 195 -33.56 -1.51 -29.74
C ASP A 195 -33.08 -2.12 -28.40
N PRO A 196 -33.56 -1.65 -27.25
CA PRO A 196 -33.13 -2.14 -25.93
C PRO A 196 -33.34 -3.65 -25.69
N LEU A 197 -34.22 -4.30 -26.48
CA LEU A 197 -34.54 -5.73 -26.37
C LEU A 197 -33.69 -6.60 -27.31
N ARG A 198 -33.07 -6.00 -28.34
CA ARG A 198 -32.29 -6.73 -29.36
C ARG A 198 -30.83 -6.31 -29.44
N ASP A 199 -30.49 -5.15 -28.90
CA ASP A 199 -29.12 -4.66 -28.92
C ASP A 199 -28.23 -5.44 -27.93
N PRO A 200 -27.02 -5.82 -28.34
CA PRO A 200 -26.12 -6.59 -27.49
C PRO A 200 -25.59 -5.75 -26.33
N ILE A 201 -25.68 -6.29 -25.11
CA ILE A 201 -25.05 -5.69 -23.93
C ILE A 201 -23.55 -6.00 -23.96
N THR A 202 -22.71 -4.96 -23.99
CA THR A 202 -21.26 -5.11 -23.89
C THR A 202 -20.83 -5.10 -22.42
N VAL A 203 -20.30 -6.23 -21.93
CA VAL A 203 -19.74 -6.35 -20.58
C VAL A 203 -18.22 -6.24 -20.65
N VAL A 204 -17.63 -5.30 -19.92
CA VAL A 204 -16.17 -5.08 -19.87
C VAL A 204 -15.64 -5.37 -18.47
N ILE A 205 -14.60 -6.20 -18.37
CA ILE A 205 -13.96 -6.55 -17.10
C ILE A 205 -12.49 -6.13 -17.13
N ILE A 206 -12.12 -5.18 -16.28
CA ILE A 206 -10.74 -4.70 -16.11
C ILE A 206 -10.25 -5.09 -14.73
N SER A 207 -9.48 -6.17 -14.63
CA SER A 207 -8.94 -6.64 -13.35
C SER A 207 -7.66 -7.46 -13.54
N ARG A 208 -6.90 -7.66 -12.44
CA ARG A 208 -5.86 -8.70 -12.42
C ARG A 208 -6.54 -10.07 -12.40
N LEU A 209 -6.04 -10.99 -13.22
CA LEU A 209 -6.54 -12.37 -13.30
C LEU A 209 -6.01 -13.21 -12.13
N VAL A 210 -6.57 -12.99 -10.95
CA VAL A 210 -6.23 -13.72 -9.72
C VAL A 210 -7.50 -14.25 -9.06
N TYR A 211 -7.42 -15.40 -8.38
CA TYR A 211 -8.59 -16.10 -7.83
C TYR A 211 -9.51 -15.21 -6.98
N ARG A 212 -8.95 -14.37 -6.10
CA ARG A 212 -9.72 -13.41 -5.27
C ARG A 212 -10.52 -12.35 -6.04
N LYS A 213 -10.37 -12.26 -7.36
CA LYS A 213 -11.17 -11.40 -8.24
C LYS A 213 -12.36 -12.13 -8.88
N GLY A 214 -12.55 -13.42 -8.56
CA GLY A 214 -13.68 -14.22 -9.06
C GLY A 214 -13.59 -14.48 -10.56
N ILE A 215 -12.38 -14.51 -11.13
CA ILE A 215 -12.19 -14.68 -12.58
C ILE A 215 -12.67 -16.05 -13.07
N ASP A 216 -12.65 -17.04 -12.17
CA ASP A 216 -13.21 -18.37 -12.35
C ASP A 216 -14.75 -18.38 -12.51
N LEU A 217 -15.43 -17.32 -12.06
CA LEU A 217 -16.87 -17.13 -12.28
C LEU A 217 -17.18 -16.50 -13.65
N VAL A 218 -16.21 -15.80 -14.25
CA VAL A 218 -16.37 -15.08 -15.52
C VAL A 218 -16.20 -16.02 -16.72
N GLY A 219 -15.31 -17.01 -16.61
CA GLY A 219 -14.98 -17.93 -17.70
C GLY A 219 -15.87 -19.18 -17.81
N LYS A 220 -17.02 -19.20 -17.15
CA LYS A 220 -18.02 -20.28 -17.22
C LYS A 220 -19.21 -19.84 -18.06
#